data_AF-A0A935PHY5-F1
#
_entry.id   AF-A0A935PHY5-F1
#
_cell.length_a   1.000
_cell.length_b   1.000
_cell.length_c   1.000
_cell.angle_alpha   90.00
_cell.angle_beta   90.00
_cell.angle_gamma   90.00
#
_symmetry.space_group_name_H-M   'P 1'
#
loop_
_entity.id
_entity.type
_entity.pdbx_description
1 polymer ?
#
loop_
_entity_poly.entity_id
_entity_poly.type
_entity_poly.pdbx_seq_one_letter_code
_entity_poly.pdbx_strand_id
1 'polypeptide(L)'
;MLAGSLWPAILVVGAVGGVAAQGPGGRVIDGVRIVDNFARRSAPIAFTLAAKPTLDLGGLKASPDDEFSPNGGYLNGVRLSDGRWAVIDESRIRFFNPAGRQLAVVGRKGGGPGEFQQITGICRTRGDTLVVNDPINGRVTIVAPNVRIVRSVAVGRADLPWGGGCFDDGTFVLVTAAPSVGGDRYMQLVLRRLDGRTTQTLGPFWQSTPDRFLPASQPLWRRAAGSTSAIRGCTKCGCTPPRGR
;
A
#
# COMPACT_ATOMS: atom_id res chain seq x y z
N MET A 1 39.18 1.37 18.31
CA MET A 1 38.00 0.53 18.03
C MET A 1 36.77 1.28 18.50
N LEU A 2 35.92 1.78 17.60
CA LEU A 2 34.56 2.21 17.94
C LEU A 2 33.65 1.67 16.83
N ALA A 3 32.82 0.69 17.20
CA ALA A 3 31.88 0.04 16.31
C ALA A 3 30.68 0.97 16.09
N GLY A 4 30.44 1.37 14.84
CA GLY A 4 29.26 2.13 14.44
C GLY A 4 28.06 1.20 14.29
N SER A 5 27.02 1.43 15.09
CA SER A 5 25.74 0.72 14.99
C SER A 5 24.94 1.26 13.80
N LEU A 6 24.64 0.37 12.85
CA LEU A 6 23.78 0.63 11.70
C LEU A 6 22.31 0.58 12.14
N TRP A 7 21.57 1.67 11.91
CA TRP A 7 20.11 1.74 12.10
C TRP A 7 19.40 1.58 10.74
N PRO A 8 18.24 0.90 10.66
CA PRO A 8 17.53 0.72 9.41
C PRO A 8 16.82 2.02 8.98
N ALA A 9 17.02 2.44 7.73
CA ALA A 9 16.28 3.53 7.09
C ALA A 9 15.27 2.96 6.09
N ILE A 10 14.02 3.43 6.11
CA ILE A 10 12.98 3.07 5.13
C ILE A 10 12.96 4.14 4.02
N LEU A 11 13.14 3.70 2.78
CA LEU A 11 13.12 4.51 1.56
C LEU A 11 11.74 4.38 0.88
N VAL A 12 11.08 5.50 0.58
CA VAL A 12 9.89 5.52 -0.31
C VAL A 12 10.16 6.47 -1.49
N VAL A 13 10.18 5.92 -2.71
CA VAL A 13 10.46 6.65 -3.97
C VAL A 13 9.18 6.72 -4.81
N GLY A 14 8.83 7.90 -5.30
CA GLY A 14 7.84 8.08 -6.36
C GLY A 14 8.40 9.01 -7.44
N ALA A 15 8.42 8.56 -8.70
CA ALA A 15 8.84 9.36 -9.84
C ALA A 15 7.89 9.13 -11.03
N VAL A 16 7.45 10.21 -11.67
CA VAL A 16 6.76 10.19 -12.96
C VAL A 16 7.70 10.83 -13.99
N GLY A 17 8.19 10.03 -14.92
CA GLY A 17 8.99 10.47 -16.05
C GLY A 17 8.62 9.67 -17.28
N GLY A 18 8.03 10.33 -18.27
CA GLY A 18 7.70 9.72 -19.56
C GLY A 18 8.98 9.43 -20.34
N VAL A 19 9.35 8.15 -20.43
CA VAL A 19 10.42 7.67 -21.31
C VAL A 19 9.74 6.91 -22.44
N ALA A 20 10.00 7.29 -23.70
CA ALA A 20 9.59 6.50 -24.85
C ALA A 20 10.24 5.11 -24.74
N ALA A 21 9.41 4.10 -24.47
CA ALA A 21 9.85 2.71 -24.39
C ALA A 21 10.35 2.27 -25.77
N GLN A 22 11.56 1.70 -25.84
CA GLN A 22 11.86 0.83 -26.98
C GLN A 22 10.91 -0.37 -26.87
N GLY A 23 10.28 -0.71 -27.99
CA GLY A 23 9.26 -1.75 -28.03
C GLY A 23 9.77 -3.04 -27.40
N PRO A 24 8.98 -3.69 -26.53
CA PRO A 24 9.41 -4.89 -25.85
C PRO A 24 9.88 -5.94 -26.85
N GLY A 25 11.11 -6.42 -26.70
CA GLY A 25 11.51 -7.70 -27.26
C GLY A 25 10.61 -8.78 -26.67
N GLY A 26 10.15 -9.71 -27.49
CA GLY A 26 9.25 -10.74 -27.01
C GLY A 26 9.23 -11.95 -27.92
N ARG A 27 8.90 -13.08 -27.32
CA ARG A 27 8.71 -14.34 -28.01
C ARG A 27 7.31 -14.86 -27.71
N VAL A 28 6.71 -15.51 -28.70
CA VAL A 28 5.44 -16.22 -28.52
C VAL A 28 5.75 -17.69 -28.33
N ILE A 29 5.32 -18.24 -27.20
CA ILE A 29 5.38 -19.69 -26.92
C ILE A 29 3.95 -20.14 -26.69
N ASP A 30 3.47 -21.10 -27.48
CA ASP A 30 2.11 -21.67 -27.38
C ASP A 30 0.98 -20.62 -27.35
N GLY A 31 1.12 -19.55 -28.13
CA GLY A 31 0.14 -18.46 -28.20
C GLY A 31 0.22 -17.43 -27.07
N VAL A 32 1.12 -17.62 -26.09
CA VAL A 32 1.38 -16.65 -25.02
C VAL A 32 2.54 -15.74 -25.43
N ARG A 33 2.30 -14.42 -25.43
CA ARG A 33 3.34 -13.42 -25.69
C ARG A 33 4.13 -13.16 -24.41
N ILE A 34 5.37 -13.62 -24.39
CA ILE A 34 6.36 -13.30 -23.36
C ILE A 34 7.05 -12.01 -23.77
N VAL A 35 7.09 -11.04 -22.84
CA VAL A 35 7.78 -9.77 -23.00
C VAL A 35 9.00 -9.77 -22.10
N ASP A 36 10.18 -9.63 -22.70
CA ASP A 36 11.43 -9.55 -21.96
C ASP A 36 11.70 -8.08 -21.58
N ASN A 37 11.61 -7.77 -20.28
CA ASN A 37 11.96 -6.46 -19.74
C ASN A 37 13.38 -6.49 -19.18
N PHE A 38 14.38 -6.37 -20.07
CA PHE A 38 15.77 -6.38 -19.64
C PHE A 38 16.12 -5.13 -18.82
N ALA A 39 16.83 -5.32 -17.71
CA ALA A 39 17.42 -4.22 -16.95
C ALA A 39 18.34 -3.41 -17.87
N ARG A 40 18.04 -2.12 -18.05
CA ARG A 40 18.85 -1.22 -18.88
C ARG A 40 20.14 -0.84 -18.15
N ARG A 41 21.15 -1.71 -18.18
CA ARG A 41 22.49 -1.44 -17.61
C ARG A 41 23.15 -0.19 -18.21
N SER A 42 22.73 0.22 -19.42
CA SER A 42 23.20 1.41 -20.14
C SER A 42 22.19 2.57 -20.16
N ALA A 43 21.09 2.50 -19.40
CA ALA A 43 20.20 3.65 -19.33
C ALA A 43 20.93 4.82 -18.67
N PRO A 44 20.85 6.03 -19.25
CA PRO A 44 21.37 7.21 -18.58
C PRO A 44 20.64 7.38 -17.24
N ILE A 45 21.40 7.67 -16.19
CA ILE A 45 20.85 7.99 -14.88
C ILE A 45 19.97 9.24 -15.05
N ALA A 46 18.65 9.08 -14.92
CA ALA A 46 17.68 10.15 -15.17
C ALA A 46 17.58 11.19 -14.04
N PHE A 47 18.19 10.92 -12.87
CA PHE A 47 18.27 11.85 -11.76
C PHE A 47 19.49 11.56 -10.88
N THR A 48 20.11 12.61 -10.36
CA THR A 48 21.15 12.50 -9.34
C THR A 48 20.55 12.84 -7.98
N LEU A 49 20.89 12.06 -6.96
CA LEU A 49 20.57 12.42 -5.58
C LEU A 49 21.42 13.61 -5.15
N ALA A 50 20.82 14.56 -4.44
CA ALA A 50 21.57 15.64 -3.82
C ALA A 50 22.51 15.06 -2.75
N ALA A 51 23.68 15.67 -2.58
CA ALA A 51 24.68 15.23 -1.59
C ALA A 51 24.22 15.44 -0.13
N LYS A 52 23.15 16.21 0.10
CA LYS A 52 22.57 16.51 1.42
C LYS A 52 21.04 16.43 1.35
N PRO A 53 20.37 16.01 2.43
CA PRO A 53 18.92 16.07 2.49
C PRO A 53 18.43 17.52 2.42
N THR A 54 17.28 17.74 1.80
CA THR A 54 16.65 19.06 1.73
C THR A 54 16.01 19.47 3.05
N LEU A 55 15.72 18.51 3.92
CA LEU A 55 15.13 18.71 5.24
C LEU A 55 15.57 17.57 6.16
N ASP A 56 15.99 17.91 7.36
CA ASP A 56 16.27 16.98 8.44
C ASP A 56 15.27 17.23 9.56
N LEU A 57 14.54 16.19 9.97
CA LEU A 57 13.51 16.26 11.00
C LEU A 57 13.92 15.35 12.16
N GLY A 58 14.04 15.94 13.35
CA GLY A 58 14.41 15.21 14.57
C GLY A 58 15.75 15.67 15.13
N GLY A 59 16.49 14.74 15.72
CA GLY A 59 17.73 14.99 16.45
C GLY A 59 17.53 15.12 17.95
N LEU A 60 18.64 15.06 18.70
CA LEU A 60 18.64 15.12 20.15
C LEU A 60 18.06 16.47 20.63
N LYS A 61 17.10 16.41 21.53
CA LYS A 61 16.45 17.57 22.16
C LYS A 61 16.73 17.57 23.65
N ALA A 62 16.47 18.71 24.29
CA ALA A 62 16.61 18.82 25.74
C ALA A 62 15.60 17.93 26.50
N SER A 63 14.44 17.66 25.90
CA SER A 63 13.42 16.76 26.43
C SER A 63 13.29 15.52 25.55
N PRO A 64 13.39 14.29 26.11
CA PRO A 64 13.14 13.06 25.38
C PRO A 64 11.74 12.98 24.74
N ASP A 65 10.74 13.66 25.28
CA ASP A 65 9.39 13.68 24.70
C ASP A 65 9.32 14.45 23.36
N ASP A 66 10.29 15.32 23.11
CA ASP A 66 10.43 16.06 21.86
C ASP A 66 11.21 15.29 20.78
N GLU A 67 11.77 14.13 21.14
CA GLU A 67 12.50 13.26 20.23
C GLU A 67 11.57 12.22 19.59
N PHE A 68 11.95 11.74 18.40
CA PHE A 68 11.32 10.57 17.84
C PHE A 68 11.66 9.35 18.68
N SER A 69 10.69 8.47 18.91
CA SER A 69 10.95 7.28 19.70
C SER A 69 11.92 6.34 18.97
N PRO A 70 12.99 5.88 19.63
CA PRO A 70 13.90 4.88 19.06
C PRO A 70 13.29 3.46 19.06
N ASN A 71 12.15 3.24 19.72
CA ASN A 71 11.65 1.91 20.08
C ASN A 71 10.64 1.31 19.09
N GLY A 72 10.95 1.32 17.80
CA GLY A 72 10.27 0.46 16.82
C GLY A 72 8.89 0.94 16.36
N GLY A 73 8.68 2.25 16.32
CA GLY A 73 7.54 2.86 15.63
C GLY A 73 7.64 2.77 14.10
N TYR A 74 6.49 2.80 13.42
CA TYR A 74 6.44 2.92 11.95
C TYR A 74 6.65 4.39 11.56
N LEU A 75 7.90 4.85 11.56
CA LEU A 75 8.20 6.24 11.19
C LEU A 75 7.83 6.48 9.72
N ASN A 76 6.83 7.32 9.48
CA ASN A 76 6.36 7.71 8.16
C ASN A 76 5.83 9.15 8.23
N GLY A 77 5.88 9.88 7.12
CA GLY A 77 5.42 11.25 7.08
C GLY A 77 4.83 11.66 5.74
N VAL A 78 3.96 12.65 5.79
CA VAL A 78 3.34 13.28 4.62
C VAL A 78 3.60 14.77 4.63
N ARG A 79 3.90 15.33 3.47
CA ARG A 79 4.02 16.78 3.27
C ARG A 79 2.63 17.37 2.98
N LEU A 80 2.29 18.45 3.67
CA LEU A 80 1.07 19.22 3.46
C LEU A 80 1.26 20.23 2.33
N SER A 81 0.16 20.76 1.80
CA SER A 81 0.19 21.70 0.67
C SER A 81 0.88 23.03 1.00
N ASP A 82 0.84 23.45 2.26
CA ASP A 82 1.54 24.63 2.80
C ASP A 82 3.03 24.37 3.13
N GLY A 83 3.54 23.17 2.82
CA GLY A 83 4.92 22.77 3.05
C GLY A 83 5.21 22.26 4.46
N ARG A 84 4.23 22.28 5.38
CA ARG A 84 4.35 21.58 6.68
C ARG A 84 4.50 20.08 6.48
N TRP A 85 4.93 19.39 7.53
CA TRP A 85 5.02 17.93 7.56
C TRP A 85 4.21 17.38 8.73
N ALA A 86 3.55 16.24 8.52
CA ALA A 86 2.98 15.42 9.58
C ALA A 86 3.70 14.08 9.59
N VAL A 87 4.29 13.69 10.72
CA VAL A 87 5.10 12.49 10.89
C VAL A 87 4.53 11.65 12.03
N ILE A 88 4.33 10.37 11.81
CA ILE A 88 3.86 9.44 12.85
C ILE A 88 5.04 8.87 13.64
N ASP A 89 4.87 8.78 14.95
CA ASP A 89 5.88 8.36 15.91
C ASP A 89 5.20 7.56 17.04
N GLU A 90 5.22 6.23 16.91
CA GLU A 90 4.50 5.29 17.79
C GLU A 90 3.01 5.64 17.99
N SER A 91 2.69 6.39 19.05
CA SER A 91 1.33 6.78 19.43
C SER A 91 1.04 8.27 19.20
N ARG A 92 1.94 8.95 18.48
CA ARG A 92 1.93 10.40 18.27
C ARG A 92 1.96 10.73 16.79
N ILE A 93 1.36 11.86 16.45
CA ILE A 93 1.49 12.54 15.16
C ILE A 93 2.17 13.88 15.45
N ARG A 94 3.36 14.08 14.91
CA ARG A 94 4.18 15.28 15.07
C ARG A 94 4.06 16.15 13.83
N PHE A 95 3.71 17.42 14.02
CA PHE A 95 3.60 18.40 12.95
C PHE A 95 4.80 19.32 12.96
N PHE A 96 5.39 19.56 11.79
CA PHE A 96 6.55 20.44 11.61
C PHE A 96 6.25 21.53 10.59
N ASN A 97 6.87 22.70 10.76
CA ASN A 97 6.86 23.72 9.73
C ASN A 97 7.79 23.35 8.55
N PRO A 98 7.77 24.09 7.42
CA PRO A 98 8.65 23.80 6.30
C PRO A 98 10.15 23.83 6.61
N ALA A 99 10.55 24.52 7.68
CA ALA A 99 11.93 24.62 8.17
C ALA A 99 12.29 23.53 9.20
N GLY A 100 11.40 22.59 9.49
CA GLY A 100 11.63 21.49 10.43
C GLY A 100 11.44 21.80 11.91
N ARG A 101 10.87 22.96 12.26
CA ARG A 101 10.49 23.28 13.64
C ARG A 101 9.18 22.57 13.99
N GLN A 102 9.16 21.81 15.09
CA GLN A 102 7.93 21.19 15.61
C GLN A 102 6.90 22.27 15.98
N LEU A 103 5.68 22.09 15.50
CA LEU A 103 4.53 22.99 15.70
C LEU A 103 3.54 22.41 16.69
N ALA A 104 3.29 21.10 16.63
CA ALA A 104 2.30 20.43 17.46
C ALA A 104 2.56 18.92 17.54
N VAL A 105 2.03 18.30 18.60
CA VAL A 105 1.99 16.85 18.77
C VAL A 105 0.55 16.46 19.11
N VAL A 106 0.02 15.45 18.43
CA VAL A 106 -1.30 14.88 18.70
C VAL A 106 -1.15 13.43 19.09
N GLY A 107 -1.88 13.02 20.11
CA GLY A 107 -1.91 11.64 20.55
C GLY A 107 -0.99 11.33 21.71
N ARG A 108 -1.30 10.21 22.34
CA ARG A 108 -0.55 9.55 23.41
C ARG A 108 -0.97 8.09 23.42
N LYS A 109 -0.18 7.25 24.08
CA LYS A 109 -0.49 5.83 24.21
C LYS A 109 -1.86 5.63 24.89
N GLY A 110 -2.76 4.85 24.28
CA GLY A 110 -4.06 4.51 24.85
C GLY A 110 -5.13 4.14 23.82
N GLY A 111 -6.35 3.93 24.31
CA GLY A 111 -7.51 3.50 23.52
C GLY A 111 -8.63 4.54 23.40
N GLY A 112 -8.56 5.62 24.19
CA GLY A 112 -9.59 6.66 24.26
C GLY A 112 -9.65 7.56 23.02
N PRO A 113 -10.61 8.50 22.98
CA PRO A 113 -10.68 9.50 21.92
C PRO A 113 -9.38 10.30 21.81
N GLY A 114 -8.76 10.25 20.63
CA GLY A 114 -7.49 10.93 20.36
C GLY A 114 -6.24 10.29 20.95
N GLU A 115 -6.36 9.12 21.58
CA GLU A 115 -5.23 8.28 21.97
C GLU A 115 -4.92 7.28 20.86
N PHE A 116 -3.72 6.71 20.85
CA PHE A 116 -3.33 5.71 19.87
C PHE A 116 -2.57 4.59 20.57
N GLN A 117 -2.83 3.35 20.18
CA GLN A 117 -2.12 2.22 20.77
C GLN A 117 -0.83 1.94 20.02
N GLN A 118 -0.90 1.91 18.68
CA GLN A 118 0.27 1.85 17.81
C GLN A 118 -0.10 2.33 16.41
N ILE A 119 0.38 3.51 16.02
CA ILE A 119 0.17 4.04 14.68
C ILE A 119 1.09 3.31 13.72
N THR A 120 0.53 2.77 12.64
CA THR A 120 1.28 2.02 11.63
C THR A 120 1.32 2.67 10.25
N GLY A 121 0.48 3.67 10.02
CA GLY A 121 0.44 4.35 8.73
C GLY A 121 -0.26 5.70 8.78
N ILE A 122 0.13 6.57 7.86
CA ILE A 122 -0.44 7.88 7.60
C ILE A 122 -0.55 8.11 6.10
N CYS A 123 -1.66 8.69 5.64
CA CYS A 123 -1.77 9.23 4.29
C CYS A 123 -2.59 10.51 4.26
N ARG A 124 -2.40 11.29 3.19
CA ARG A 124 -3.02 12.60 2.99
C ARG A 124 -4.01 12.53 1.83
N THR A 125 -5.22 13.06 2.01
CA THR A 125 -6.20 13.31 0.95
C THR A 125 -6.27 14.82 0.62
N ARG A 126 -7.15 15.21 -0.30
CA ARG A 126 -7.33 16.61 -0.71
C ARG A 126 -7.66 17.50 0.48
N GLY A 127 -7.15 18.72 0.44
CA GLY A 127 -7.31 19.69 1.51
C GLY A 127 -6.56 19.31 2.78
N ASP A 128 -5.46 18.55 2.67
CA ASP A 128 -4.56 18.17 3.76
C ASP A 128 -5.21 17.40 4.91
N THR A 129 -6.33 16.72 4.66
CA THR A 129 -6.93 15.81 5.64
C THR A 129 -6.10 14.53 5.70
N LEU A 130 -5.83 14.06 6.91
CA LEU A 130 -4.96 12.92 7.18
C LEU A 130 -5.77 11.73 7.65
N VAL A 131 -5.42 10.55 7.15
CA VAL A 131 -5.94 9.26 7.63
C VAL A 131 -4.80 8.55 8.34
N VAL A 132 -5.01 8.23 9.61
CA VAL A 132 -4.00 7.66 10.51
C VAL A 132 -4.49 6.33 11.01
N ASN A 133 -3.73 5.26 10.79
CA ASN A 133 -4.17 3.92 11.14
C ASN A 133 -3.59 3.44 12.48
N ASP A 134 -4.46 2.87 13.30
CA ASP A 134 -4.14 2.28 14.59
C ASP A 134 -4.79 0.88 14.68
N PRO A 135 -4.09 -0.15 14.18
CA PRO A 135 -4.67 -1.47 13.97
C PRO A 135 -4.93 -2.20 15.29
N ILE A 136 -4.16 -1.90 16.35
CA ILE A 136 -4.38 -2.52 17.66
C ILE A 136 -5.71 -2.04 18.27
N ASN A 137 -6.02 -0.76 18.11
CA ASN A 137 -7.33 -0.21 18.46
C ASN A 137 -8.41 -0.52 17.40
N GLY A 138 -8.08 -1.16 16.27
CA GLY A 138 -9.02 -1.52 15.21
C GLY A 138 -9.70 -0.31 14.58
N ARG A 139 -8.94 0.77 14.34
CA ARG A 139 -9.50 2.01 13.77
C ARG A 139 -8.54 2.76 12.87
N VAL A 140 -9.11 3.54 11.96
CA VAL A 140 -8.44 4.70 11.36
C VAL A 140 -9.00 5.98 11.97
N THR A 141 -8.15 6.98 12.16
CA THR A 141 -8.50 8.28 12.70
C THR A 141 -8.27 9.35 11.64
N ILE A 142 -9.27 10.20 11.44
CA ILE A 142 -9.26 11.30 10.49
C ILE A 142 -8.82 12.57 11.22
N VAL A 143 -7.77 13.22 10.75
CA VAL A 143 -7.20 14.44 11.33
C VAL A 143 -7.25 15.56 10.31
N ALA A 144 -7.78 16.71 10.70
CA ALA A 144 -7.86 17.90 9.86
C ALA A 144 -6.50 18.62 9.76
N PRO A 145 -6.30 19.49 8.75
CA PRO A 145 -5.03 20.22 8.55
C PRO A 145 -4.63 21.14 9.70
N ASN A 146 -5.64 21.58 10.46
CA ASN A 146 -5.49 22.37 11.67
C ASN A 146 -5.23 21.49 12.91
N VAL A 147 -4.79 20.25 12.71
CA VAL A 147 -4.35 19.33 13.77
C VAL A 147 -5.50 18.75 14.61
N ARG A 148 -6.76 19.13 14.31
CA ARG A 148 -7.94 18.65 15.02
C ARG A 148 -8.33 17.24 14.59
N ILE A 149 -8.56 16.35 15.55
CA ILE A 149 -9.17 15.04 15.29
C ILE A 149 -10.64 15.24 14.90
N VAL A 150 -11.00 14.74 13.72
CA VAL A 150 -12.35 14.85 13.18
C VAL A 150 -13.21 13.69 13.65
N ARG A 151 -12.72 12.45 13.46
CA ARG A 151 -13.42 11.23 13.86
C ARG A 151 -12.52 10.00 13.79
N SER A 152 -13.01 8.89 14.33
CA SER A 152 -12.45 7.57 14.07
C SER A 152 -13.46 6.68 13.35
N VAL A 153 -12.97 5.82 12.47
CA VAL A 153 -13.73 4.83 11.71
C VAL A 153 -13.22 3.46 12.11
N ALA A 154 -14.11 2.58 12.55
CA ALA A 154 -13.77 1.20 12.90
C ALA A 154 -13.31 0.43 11.65
N VAL A 155 -12.22 -0.33 11.79
CA VAL A 155 -11.65 -1.25 10.80
C VAL A 155 -11.30 -2.56 11.51
N GLY A 156 -11.12 -3.66 10.77
CA GLY A 156 -10.64 -4.90 11.34
C GLY A 156 -9.25 -4.73 11.96
N ARG A 157 -8.95 -5.41 13.07
CA ARG A 157 -7.61 -5.40 13.69
C ARG A 157 -6.51 -5.95 12.77
N ALA A 158 -6.90 -6.80 11.82
CA ALA A 158 -6.04 -7.35 10.79
C ALA A 158 -6.09 -6.54 9.48
N ASP A 159 -6.85 -5.44 9.44
CA ASP A 159 -6.86 -4.53 8.29
C ASP A 159 -5.56 -3.77 8.32
N LEU A 160 -4.61 -4.23 7.52
CA LEU A 160 -3.34 -3.56 7.39
C LEU A 160 -3.56 -2.36 6.47
N PRO A 161 -3.24 -1.14 6.91
CA PRO A 161 -2.89 -0.11 5.95
C PRO A 161 -1.56 -0.59 5.35
N TRP A 162 -1.58 -1.25 4.20
CA TRP A 162 -0.68 -0.87 3.10
C TRP A 162 -0.93 -1.66 1.84
N GLY A 163 -1.18 -0.86 0.78
CA GLY A 163 -1.41 -1.27 -0.59
C GLY A 163 -1.92 -0.13 -1.49
N GLY A 164 -2.59 0.93 -0.96
CA GLY A 164 -3.33 1.84 -1.85
C GLY A 164 -3.46 3.32 -1.48
N GLY A 165 -2.79 3.80 -0.43
CA GLY A 165 -2.76 5.23 -0.11
C GLY A 165 -4.13 5.85 0.17
N CYS A 166 -4.14 7.17 0.26
CA CYS A 166 -5.34 7.98 0.25
C CYS A 166 -5.47 8.55 -1.17
N PHE A 167 -6.69 8.62 -1.68
CA PHE A 167 -7.00 9.32 -2.92
C PHE A 167 -7.50 10.74 -2.61
N ASP A 168 -7.31 11.66 -3.55
CA ASP A 168 -7.74 13.06 -3.42
C ASP A 168 -9.26 13.23 -3.34
N ASP A 169 -10.04 12.21 -3.68
CA ASP A 169 -11.48 12.23 -3.53
C ASP A 169 -11.93 12.01 -2.07
N GLY A 170 -11.05 11.59 -1.15
CA GLY A 170 -11.38 11.22 0.23
C GLY A 170 -11.57 9.71 0.45
N THR A 171 -11.13 8.89 -0.50
CA THR A 171 -11.15 7.43 -0.39
C THR A 171 -9.81 6.92 0.15
N PHE A 172 -9.84 5.92 1.01
CA PHE A 172 -8.65 5.21 1.48
C PHE A 172 -8.81 3.70 1.28
N VAL A 173 -7.69 2.99 1.12
CA VAL A 173 -7.66 1.54 0.86
C VAL A 173 -7.23 0.78 2.11
N LEU A 174 -7.96 -0.28 2.42
CA LEU A 174 -7.61 -1.28 3.43
C LEU A 174 -7.29 -2.61 2.76
N VAL A 175 -6.28 -3.31 3.27
CA VAL A 175 -6.04 -4.73 2.93
C VAL A 175 -6.62 -5.57 4.06
N THR A 176 -7.68 -6.30 3.78
CA THR A 176 -8.38 -7.15 4.77
C THR A 176 -8.35 -8.60 4.31
N ALA A 177 -8.45 -9.53 5.27
CA ALA A 177 -8.77 -10.91 4.96
C ALA A 177 -10.13 -10.98 4.24
N ALA A 178 -10.22 -11.82 3.21
CA ALA A 178 -11.46 -12.24 2.60
C ALA A 178 -11.91 -13.56 3.25
N PRO A 179 -13.20 -13.95 3.13
CA PRO A 179 -13.67 -15.25 3.60
C PRO A 179 -12.83 -16.39 3.02
N SER A 180 -12.37 -17.31 3.88
CA SER A 180 -11.61 -18.48 3.44
C SER A 180 -12.50 -19.41 2.61
N VAL A 181 -11.95 -19.99 1.53
CA VAL A 181 -12.63 -20.99 0.69
C VAL A 181 -11.75 -22.22 0.62
N GLY A 182 -12.27 -23.39 1.01
CA GLY A 182 -11.54 -24.65 0.96
C GLY A 182 -10.30 -24.72 1.87
N GLY A 183 -10.25 -23.93 2.94
CA GLY A 183 -9.09 -23.83 3.84
C GLY A 183 -8.00 -22.86 3.39
N ASP A 184 -8.07 -22.35 2.15
CA ASP A 184 -7.13 -21.35 1.65
C ASP A 184 -7.51 -19.94 2.13
N ARG A 185 -6.49 -19.15 2.47
CA ARG A 185 -6.64 -17.75 2.88
C ARG A 185 -6.56 -16.83 1.67
N TYR A 186 -7.47 -15.87 1.64
CA TYR A 186 -7.54 -14.86 0.60
C TYR A 186 -7.49 -13.47 1.24
N MET A 187 -6.96 -12.50 0.51
CA MET A 187 -6.97 -11.09 0.88
C MET A 187 -7.85 -10.32 -0.10
N GLN A 188 -8.38 -9.18 0.29
CA GLN A 188 -9.12 -8.28 -0.58
C GLN A 188 -8.73 -6.84 -0.26
N LEU A 189 -8.86 -5.96 -1.25
CA LEU A 189 -8.72 -4.53 -1.07
C LEU A 189 -10.11 -3.92 -0.89
N VAL A 190 -10.30 -3.15 0.18
CA VAL A 190 -11.57 -2.47 0.46
C VAL A 190 -11.34 -0.97 0.42
N LEU A 191 -12.03 -0.30 -0.50
CA LEU A 191 -12.01 1.15 -0.64
C LEU A 191 -13.11 1.73 0.24
N ARG A 192 -12.75 2.67 1.12
CA ARG A 192 -13.68 3.31 2.06
C ARG A 192 -13.55 4.83 2.00
N ARG A 193 -14.66 5.52 2.23
CA ARG A 193 -14.74 6.97 2.41
C ARG A 193 -14.32 7.36 3.83
N LEU A 194 -13.97 8.63 4.04
CA LEU A 194 -13.67 9.20 5.37
C LEU A 194 -14.82 9.06 6.39
N ASP A 195 -16.05 8.84 5.95
CA ASP A 195 -17.20 8.56 6.81
C ASP A 195 -17.35 7.08 7.21
N GLY A 196 -16.50 6.21 6.66
CA GLY A 196 -16.49 4.77 6.87
C GLY A 196 -17.30 3.96 5.86
N ARG A 197 -18.01 4.58 4.93
CA ARG A 197 -18.76 3.86 3.89
C ARG A 197 -17.81 3.16 2.92
N THR A 198 -18.01 1.86 2.70
CA THR A 198 -17.31 1.12 1.63
C THR A 198 -17.85 1.54 0.27
N THR A 199 -16.94 1.88 -0.65
CA THR A 199 -17.28 2.21 -2.04
C THR A 199 -17.06 1.03 -2.96
N GLN A 200 -16.04 0.21 -2.71
CA GLN A 200 -15.66 -0.89 -3.57
C GLN A 200 -14.86 -1.94 -2.80
N THR A 201 -14.99 -3.18 -3.25
CA THR A 201 -14.15 -4.30 -2.83
C THR A 201 -13.53 -4.93 -4.08
N LEU A 202 -12.22 -5.15 -4.05
CA LEU A 202 -11.45 -5.81 -5.10
C LEU A 202 -10.85 -7.09 -4.55
N GLY A 203 -10.95 -8.18 -5.31
CA GLY A 203 -10.53 -9.53 -4.88
C GLY A 203 -11.72 -10.48 -4.82
N PRO A 204 -11.58 -11.64 -4.15
CA PRO A 204 -10.42 -12.08 -3.37
C PRO A 204 -9.16 -12.33 -4.22
N PHE A 205 -7.99 -12.12 -3.60
CA PHE A 205 -6.68 -12.45 -4.13
C PHE A 205 -6.08 -13.58 -3.28
N TRP A 206 -5.59 -14.64 -3.93
CA TRP A 206 -5.01 -15.78 -3.23
C TRP A 206 -3.74 -15.37 -2.48
N GLN A 207 -3.66 -15.72 -1.19
CA GLN A 207 -2.45 -15.51 -0.40
C GLN A 207 -1.55 -16.74 -0.57
N SER A 208 -0.39 -16.57 -1.21
CA SER A 208 0.45 -17.71 -1.53
C SER A 208 0.94 -18.44 -0.28
N THR A 209 0.65 -19.73 -0.17
CA THR A 209 1.48 -20.64 0.62
C THR A 209 2.71 -21.00 -0.23
N PRO A 210 3.94 -20.94 0.31
CA PRO A 210 5.16 -21.22 -0.46
C PRO A 210 5.17 -22.58 -1.16
N ASP A 211 4.36 -23.54 -0.69
CA ASP A 211 4.41 -24.94 -1.08
C ASP A 211 3.38 -25.32 -2.16
N ARG A 212 2.51 -24.39 -2.57
CA ARG A 212 1.53 -24.58 -3.65
C ARG A 212 1.77 -23.60 -4.80
N PHE A 213 2.98 -23.61 -5.35
CA PHE A 213 3.08 -23.34 -6.78
C PHE A 213 2.30 -24.45 -7.50
N LEU A 214 1.09 -24.12 -7.96
CA LEU A 214 0.37 -24.98 -8.89
C LEU A 214 1.35 -25.36 -10.01
N PRO A 215 1.51 -26.65 -10.35
CA PRO A 215 2.31 -27.02 -11.51
C PRO A 215 1.78 -26.22 -12.71
N ALA A 216 2.69 -25.71 -13.54
CA ALA A 216 2.47 -24.72 -14.59
C ALA A 216 1.50 -25.14 -15.73
N SER A 217 0.64 -26.14 -15.52
CA SER A 217 -0.21 -26.76 -16.52
C SER A 217 -1.71 -26.44 -16.38
N GLN A 218 -2.14 -25.51 -15.52
CA GLN A 218 -3.57 -25.11 -15.46
C GLN A 218 -3.79 -23.64 -15.88
N PRO A 219 -4.47 -23.38 -17.03
CA PRO A 219 -4.77 -22.02 -17.46
C PRO A 219 -5.90 -21.39 -16.62
N LEU A 220 -5.60 -20.22 -16.04
CA LEU A 220 -6.42 -19.45 -15.09
C LEU A 220 -7.62 -18.66 -15.69
N TRP A 221 -8.27 -19.11 -16.77
CA TRP A 221 -9.38 -18.33 -17.37
C TRP A 221 -10.68 -19.10 -17.65
N ARG A 222 -10.99 -20.19 -16.93
CA ARG A 222 -12.36 -20.74 -17.02
C ARG A 222 -13.36 -19.73 -16.45
N ARG A 223 -14.03 -19.02 -17.37
CA ARG A 223 -15.25 -18.23 -17.14
C ARG A 223 -16.16 -18.99 -16.18
N ALA A 224 -16.67 -18.30 -15.17
CA ALA A 224 -17.85 -18.74 -14.45
C ALA A 224 -18.99 -18.93 -15.46
N ALA A 225 -19.27 -20.18 -15.81
CA ALA A 225 -20.46 -20.55 -16.57
C ALA A 225 -21.51 -21.01 -15.56
N GLY A 226 -22.34 -20.07 -15.11
CA GLY A 226 -23.62 -20.34 -14.47
C GLY A 226 -24.76 -20.01 -15.44
N SER A 227 -25.54 -21.04 -15.76
CA SER A 227 -26.91 -21.01 -16.31
C SER A 227 -27.22 -20.20 -17.58
N THR A 228 -27.43 -20.89 -18.72
CA THR A 228 -28.77 -21.06 -19.33
C THR A 228 -28.76 -22.06 -20.49
N SER A 229 -29.74 -22.95 -20.44
CA SER A 229 -30.41 -23.73 -21.51
C SER A 229 -29.64 -24.71 -22.40
N ALA A 230 -30.21 -25.91 -22.45
CA ALA A 230 -29.84 -27.09 -23.22
C ALA A 230 -29.71 -26.85 -24.73
N ILE A 231 -28.82 -27.60 -25.37
CA ILE A 231 -29.10 -28.44 -26.56
C ILE A 231 -28.11 -29.62 -26.54
N ARG A 232 -28.63 -30.78 -26.91
CA ARG A 232 -28.06 -32.12 -26.90
C ARG A 232 -26.87 -32.28 -27.86
N GLY A 233 -25.99 -33.24 -27.55
CA GLY A 233 -25.46 -34.16 -28.58
C GLY A 233 -23.94 -34.22 -28.76
N CYS A 234 -23.45 -35.46 -28.74
CA CYS A 234 -22.20 -35.98 -29.34
C CYS A 234 -20.91 -36.04 -28.50
N THR A 235 -20.66 -37.28 -28.08
CA THR A 235 -19.45 -37.90 -27.55
C THR A 235 -18.31 -38.04 -28.58
N LYS A 236 -17.07 -38.03 -28.06
CA LYS A 236 -15.81 -38.66 -28.53
C LYS A 236 -15.80 -39.28 -29.95
N CYS A 237 -14.92 -38.78 -30.83
CA CYS A 237 -13.80 -39.51 -31.48
C CYS A 237 -13.19 -38.65 -32.61
N GLY A 238 -11.88 -38.84 -32.87
CA GLY A 238 -11.00 -37.89 -33.55
C GLY A 238 -11.21 -37.64 -35.05
N CYS A 239 -10.53 -36.60 -35.55
CA CYS A 239 -10.52 -36.24 -36.97
C CYS A 239 -9.09 -35.96 -37.47
N THR A 240 -8.65 -36.80 -38.40
CA THR A 240 -7.60 -36.58 -39.41
C THR A 240 -8.05 -35.48 -40.38
N PRO A 241 -7.16 -34.66 -40.96
CA PRO A 241 -7.58 -33.64 -41.93
C PRO A 241 -7.85 -34.26 -43.32
N PRO A 242 -8.89 -33.81 -44.05
CA PRO A 242 -9.16 -34.31 -45.39
C PRO A 242 -8.19 -33.72 -46.41
N ARG A 243 -7.68 -34.59 -47.30
CA ARG A 243 -7.13 -34.21 -48.61
C ARG A 243 -8.27 -34.12 -49.62
N GLY A 244 -8.23 -33.11 -50.48
CA GLY A 244 -9.00 -33.01 -51.73
C GLY A 244 -8.61 -31.70 -52.41
N ARG A 245 -7.81 -31.76 -53.47
CA ARG A 245 -8.18 -31.87 -54.90
C ARG A 245 -8.48 -30.50 -55.51
#